data_AF-A0A3B3USA6-F1
#
_entry.id   AF-A0A3B3USA6-F1
#
_cell.length_a   1.000
_cell.length_b   1.000
_cell.length_c   1.000
_cell.angle_alpha   90.00
_cell.angle_beta   90.00
_cell.angle_gamma   90.00
#
_symmetry.space_group_name_H-M   'P 1'
#
loop_
_entity.id
_entity.type
_entity.pdbx_description
1 polymer ?
#
loop_
_entity_poly.entity_id
_entity_poly.type
_entity_poly.pdbx_seq_one_letter_code
_entity_poly.pdbx_strand_id
1 'polypeptide(L)'
;MTSSPRRKDRLQQTDTMSNSTERGAEMEDFFKTVCEVRNLIEKISSQTEDMEKRHCSILSSSDSGKGSKDELELINNETRHNANLVRTKLKLMQKNCPSEDNRTNNSVIYRIQRNQHSHLTRWFSEVMKSYHKIQISFREKCKAQIQRQLEIVDKVTTDDELEDMLQRDNLAIFITNVGEIPDLFPIECCSI
;
A
#
# COMPACT_ATOMS: atom_id res chain seq x y z
N MET A 1 14.19 -73.44 21.65
CA MET A 1 15.25 -72.92 20.75
C MET A 1 14.53 -72.41 19.50
N THR A 2 14.32 -71.09 19.39
CA THR A 2 14.92 -70.21 18.35
C THR A 2 14.38 -70.53 16.92
N SER A 3 13.72 -69.68 16.13
CA SER A 3 13.80 -68.23 15.94
C SER A 3 12.66 -67.66 15.08
N SER A 4 12.29 -66.41 15.40
CA SER A 4 11.68 -65.28 14.66
C SER A 4 11.05 -65.37 13.25
N PRO A 5 9.93 -64.65 13.02
CA PRO A 5 9.50 -64.16 11.70
C PRO A 5 10.27 -62.90 11.26
N ARG A 6 10.59 -62.80 9.95
CA ARG A 6 11.21 -61.63 9.31
C ARG A 6 10.30 -60.40 9.37
N ARG A 7 10.84 -59.29 9.89
CA ARG A 7 10.27 -57.95 9.89
C ARG A 7 10.00 -57.44 8.47
N LYS A 8 8.78 -56.96 8.20
CA LYS A 8 8.47 -56.00 7.13
C LYS A 8 8.45 -54.61 7.75
N ASP A 9 9.60 -53.96 7.87
CA ASP A 9 9.68 -52.55 8.25
C ASP A 9 10.76 -51.88 7.40
N ARG A 10 10.39 -51.46 6.18
CA ARG A 10 11.15 -50.47 5.41
C ARG A 10 10.28 -49.89 4.30
N LEU A 11 9.32 -49.05 4.66
CA LEU A 11 8.66 -48.06 3.79
C LEU A 11 7.82 -47.14 4.68
N GLN A 12 8.48 -46.28 5.46
CA GLN A 12 7.84 -45.16 6.16
C GLN A 12 8.82 -44.04 6.53
N GLN A 13 9.96 -43.94 5.83
CA GLN A 13 11.00 -42.96 6.11
C GLN A 13 11.22 -41.94 4.97
N THR A 14 10.52 -42.10 3.83
CA THR A 14 10.64 -41.21 2.66
C THR A 14 9.63 -40.06 2.66
N ASP A 15 8.47 -40.20 3.32
CA ASP A 15 7.40 -39.19 3.25
C ASP A 15 7.56 -38.05 4.29
N THR A 16 8.36 -38.27 5.33
CA THR A 16 8.58 -37.26 6.39
C THR A 16 9.65 -36.22 6.00
N MET A 17 10.64 -36.62 5.19
CA MET A 17 11.76 -35.74 4.79
C MET A 17 11.36 -34.76 3.68
N SER A 18 10.46 -35.16 2.75
CA SER A 18 9.98 -34.30 1.66
C SER A 18 9.16 -33.12 2.18
N ASN A 19 8.27 -33.39 3.14
CA ASN A 19 7.33 -32.40 3.65
C ASN A 19 8.01 -31.32 4.53
N SER A 20 9.16 -31.59 5.16
CA SER A 20 9.93 -30.56 5.87
C SER A 20 10.64 -29.58 4.93
N THR A 21 11.13 -30.06 3.80
CA THR A 21 11.86 -29.23 2.82
C THR A 21 10.91 -28.35 2.03
N GLU A 22 9.74 -28.88 1.62
CA GLU A 22 8.68 -28.12 0.93
C GLU A 22 8.16 -26.96 1.81
N ARG A 23 7.85 -27.22 3.09
CA ARG A 23 7.42 -26.16 4.03
C ARG A 23 8.49 -25.08 4.25
N GLY A 24 9.77 -25.45 4.19
CA GLY A 24 10.88 -24.51 4.28
C GLY A 24 10.91 -23.55 3.09
N ALA A 25 10.73 -24.08 1.87
CA ALA A 25 10.67 -23.28 0.65
C ALA A 25 9.44 -22.35 0.62
N GLU A 26 8.27 -22.83 1.03
CA GLU A 26 7.06 -22.00 1.13
C GLU A 26 7.21 -20.82 2.09
N MET A 27 7.90 -21.05 3.21
CA MET A 27 8.15 -20.00 4.21
C MET A 27 9.19 -18.98 3.72
N GLU A 28 10.20 -19.41 2.96
CA GLU A 28 11.16 -18.50 2.31
C GLU A 28 10.45 -17.60 1.29
N ASP A 29 9.60 -18.16 0.44
CA ASP A 29 8.79 -17.40 -0.53
C ASP A 29 7.84 -16.41 0.17
N PHE A 30 7.29 -16.80 1.32
CA PHE A 30 6.50 -15.91 2.16
C PHE A 30 7.33 -14.71 2.67
N PHE A 31 8.52 -14.96 3.24
CA PHE A 31 9.39 -13.88 3.73
C PHE A 31 9.88 -12.98 2.60
N LYS A 32 10.18 -13.54 1.44
CA LYS A 32 10.49 -12.74 0.24
C LYS A 32 9.34 -11.82 -0.12
N THR A 33 8.11 -12.33 -0.13
CA THR A 33 6.91 -11.51 -0.39
C THR A 33 6.72 -10.42 0.68
N VAL A 34 6.95 -10.73 1.96
CA VAL A 34 6.93 -9.75 3.06
C VAL A 34 7.93 -8.62 2.80
N CYS A 35 9.17 -8.95 2.45
CA CYS A 35 10.21 -7.96 2.15
C CYS A 35 9.85 -7.09 0.95
N GLU A 36 9.32 -7.67 -0.12
CA GLU A 36 8.87 -6.92 -1.29
C GLU A 36 7.73 -5.94 -0.95
N VAL A 37 6.75 -6.38 -0.15
CA VAL A 37 5.67 -5.49 0.31
C VAL A 37 6.20 -4.36 1.17
N ARG A 38 7.12 -4.64 2.11
CA ARG A 38 7.75 -3.60 2.94
C ARG A 38 8.44 -2.54 2.09
N ASN A 39 9.29 -2.96 1.16
CA ASN A 39 10.03 -2.04 0.28
C ASN A 39 9.08 -1.17 -0.55
N LEU A 40 7.96 -1.73 -1.02
CA LEU A 40 6.95 -0.96 -1.75
C LEU A 40 6.25 0.07 -0.85
N ILE A 41 5.91 -0.29 0.39
CA ILE A 41 5.29 0.65 1.35
C ILE A 41 6.26 1.79 1.70
N GLU A 42 7.55 1.48 1.93
CA GLU A 42 8.59 2.48 2.16
C GLU A 42 8.75 3.42 0.96
N LYS A 43 8.74 2.86 -0.25
CA LYS A 43 8.80 3.63 -1.49
C LYS A 43 7.61 4.61 -1.60
N ILE A 44 6.40 4.15 -1.30
CA ILE A 44 5.20 5.02 -1.28
C ILE A 44 5.35 6.11 -0.21
N SER A 45 5.87 5.78 0.96
CA SER A 45 6.13 6.76 2.02
C SER A 45 7.10 7.85 1.57
N SER A 46 8.22 7.47 0.94
CA SER A 46 9.18 8.43 0.38
C SER A 46 8.56 9.28 -0.72
N GLN A 47 7.80 8.67 -1.64
CA GLN A 47 7.09 9.39 -2.69
C GLN A 47 6.07 10.39 -2.13
N THR A 48 5.42 10.05 -1.01
CA THR A 48 4.48 10.92 -0.30
C THR A 48 5.18 12.16 0.28
N GLU A 49 6.36 11.99 0.87
CA GLU A 49 7.16 13.11 1.38
C GLU A 49 7.67 14.01 0.25
N ASP A 50 8.13 13.42 -0.86
CA ASP A 50 8.61 14.18 -2.00
C ASP A 50 7.47 14.95 -2.69
N MET A 51 6.28 14.35 -2.76
CA MET A 51 5.06 15.02 -3.22
C MET A 51 4.76 16.27 -2.36
N GLU A 52 4.84 16.17 -1.03
CA GLU A 52 4.63 17.32 -0.15
C GLU A 52 5.64 18.46 -0.40
N LYS A 53 6.92 18.12 -0.58
CA LYS A 53 7.97 19.12 -0.90
C LYS A 53 7.68 19.82 -2.23
N ARG A 54 7.27 19.07 -3.26
CA ARG A 54 6.93 19.62 -4.58
C ARG A 54 5.68 20.50 -4.51
N HIS A 55 4.66 20.08 -3.77
CA HIS A 55 3.48 20.90 -3.48
C HIS A 55 3.85 22.23 -2.81
N CYS A 56 4.70 22.21 -1.78
CA CYS A 56 5.20 23.44 -1.14
C CYS A 56 6.00 24.33 -2.10
N SER A 57 6.82 23.73 -2.97
CA SER A 57 7.58 24.46 -3.98
C SER A 57 6.64 25.16 -4.98
N ILE A 58 5.61 24.48 -5.47
CA ILE A 58 4.62 25.03 -6.41
C ILE A 58 3.87 26.21 -5.78
N LEU A 59 3.46 26.10 -4.50
CA LEU A 59 2.77 27.18 -3.79
C LEU A 59 3.66 28.40 -3.53
N SER A 60 4.98 28.19 -3.45
CA SER A 60 5.96 29.25 -3.15
C SER A 60 6.51 29.94 -4.39
N SER A 61 6.56 29.25 -5.54
CA SER A 61 6.96 29.81 -6.83
C SER A 61 5.78 30.49 -7.51
N SER A 62 5.90 31.77 -7.84
CA SER A 62 4.90 32.51 -8.64
C SER A 62 4.84 32.09 -10.12
N ASP A 63 5.72 31.18 -10.55
CA ASP A 63 5.73 30.55 -11.88
C ASP A 63 5.86 29.03 -11.70
N SER A 64 4.73 28.32 -11.70
CA SER A 64 4.72 26.86 -11.70
C SER A 64 5.09 26.35 -13.10
N GLY A 65 6.38 26.39 -13.43
CA GLY A 65 6.88 25.96 -14.74
C GLY A 65 6.52 24.50 -15.07
N LYS A 66 6.44 24.19 -16.37
CA LYS A 66 6.05 22.88 -16.92
C LYS A 66 6.82 21.68 -16.32
N GLY A 67 8.09 21.87 -15.94
CA GLY A 67 8.93 20.81 -15.36
C GLY A 67 8.43 20.29 -14.00
N SER A 68 7.97 21.17 -13.10
CA SER A 68 7.45 20.78 -11.78
C SER A 68 6.12 20.00 -11.89
N LYS A 69 5.41 20.20 -13.00
CA LYS A 69 4.13 19.55 -13.28
C LYS A 69 4.30 18.12 -13.76
N ASP A 70 5.18 17.90 -14.74
CA ASP A 70 5.45 16.57 -15.30
C ASP A 70 6.02 15.62 -14.22
N GLU A 71 6.87 16.15 -13.33
CA GLU A 71 7.46 15.38 -12.22
C GLU A 71 6.41 14.99 -11.17
N LEU A 72 5.48 15.89 -10.84
CA LEU A 72 4.43 15.61 -9.87
C LEU A 72 3.39 14.61 -10.41
N GLU A 73 3.09 14.67 -11.71
CA GLU A 73 2.29 13.66 -12.39
C GLU A 73 2.97 12.28 -12.36
N LEU A 74 4.29 12.23 -12.59
CA LEU A 74 5.08 11.00 -12.47
C LEU A 74 4.98 10.41 -11.05
N ILE A 75 5.21 11.23 -10.01
CA ILE A 75 5.12 10.78 -8.61
C ILE A 75 3.73 10.22 -8.30
N ASN A 76 2.66 10.87 -8.75
CA ASN A 76 1.29 10.38 -8.56
C ASN A 76 1.06 9.04 -9.26
N ASN A 77 1.51 8.90 -10.52
CA ASN A 77 1.35 7.67 -11.29
C ASN A 77 2.14 6.51 -10.68
N GLU A 78 3.39 6.75 -10.28
CA GLU A 78 4.20 5.72 -9.62
C GLU A 78 3.63 5.33 -8.26
N THR A 79 3.15 6.30 -7.48
CA THR A 79 2.52 6.03 -6.16
C THR A 79 1.31 5.13 -6.33
N ARG A 80 0.44 5.44 -7.30
CA ARG A 80 -0.73 4.60 -7.63
C ARG A 80 -0.33 3.20 -8.09
N HIS A 81 0.70 3.09 -8.93
CA HIS A 81 1.22 1.82 -9.39
C HIS A 81 1.74 0.97 -8.22
N ASN A 82 2.56 1.55 -7.35
CA ASN A 82 3.10 0.88 -6.17
C ASN A 82 1.98 0.47 -5.20
N ALA A 83 0.98 1.32 -4.97
CA ALA A 83 -0.17 1.01 -4.12
C ALA A 83 -0.97 -0.21 -4.64
N ASN A 84 -1.15 -0.30 -5.96
CA ASN A 84 -1.80 -1.45 -6.60
C ASN A 84 -0.98 -2.74 -6.49
N LEU A 85 0.35 -2.64 -6.61
CA LEU A 85 1.26 -3.77 -6.38
C LEU A 85 1.18 -4.27 -4.93
N VAL A 86 1.23 -3.35 -3.95
CA VAL A 86 1.09 -3.69 -2.53
C VAL A 86 -0.24 -4.41 -2.28
N ARG A 87 -1.35 -3.87 -2.79
CA ARG A 87 -2.68 -4.49 -2.69
C ARG A 87 -2.71 -5.90 -3.25
N THR A 88 -2.13 -6.10 -4.43
CA THR A 88 -2.09 -7.41 -5.10
C THR A 88 -1.29 -8.42 -4.28
N LYS A 89 -0.13 -8.01 -3.75
CA LYS A 89 0.72 -8.88 -2.92
C LYS A 89 0.09 -9.18 -1.57
N LEU A 90 -0.53 -8.21 -0.90
CA LEU A 90 -1.25 -8.44 0.36
C LEU A 90 -2.40 -9.45 0.17
N LYS A 91 -3.17 -9.34 -0.91
CA LYS A 91 -4.21 -10.33 -1.27
C LYS A 91 -3.64 -11.74 -1.48
N LEU A 92 -2.48 -11.84 -2.14
CA LEU A 92 -1.81 -13.12 -2.33
C LEU A 92 -1.34 -13.72 -1.00
N MET A 93 -0.76 -12.90 -0.12
CA MET A 93 -0.37 -13.32 1.23
C MET A 93 -1.56 -13.82 2.05
N GLN A 94 -2.72 -13.15 1.94
CA GLN A 94 -3.96 -13.59 2.60
C GLN A 94 -4.43 -14.94 2.07
N LYS A 95 -4.44 -15.14 0.74
CA LYS A 95 -4.87 -16.39 0.09
C LYS A 95 -3.97 -17.57 0.46
N ASN A 96 -2.67 -17.33 0.59
CA ASN A 96 -1.70 -18.37 0.92
C ASN A 96 -1.64 -18.68 2.42
N CYS A 97 -2.39 -17.94 3.26
CA CYS A 97 -2.49 -18.21 4.68
C CYS A 97 -3.31 -19.49 4.91
N PRO A 98 -2.76 -20.53 5.59
CA PRO A 98 -3.45 -21.80 5.81
C PRO A 98 -4.68 -21.63 6.73
N SER A 99 -5.70 -22.48 6.58
CA SER A 99 -6.89 -22.48 7.45
C SER A 99 -6.56 -22.99 8.86
N GLU A 100 -7.33 -22.53 9.88
CA GLU A 100 -7.16 -22.90 11.29
C GLU A 100 -7.27 -24.42 11.56
N ASP A 101 -7.87 -25.20 10.65
CA ASP A 101 -8.18 -26.63 10.83
C ASP A 101 -6.98 -27.59 10.77
N ASN A 102 -5.75 -27.11 10.53
CA ASN A 102 -4.59 -27.98 10.39
C ASN A 102 -3.61 -27.88 11.57
N ARG A 103 -3.31 -29.04 12.16
CA ARG A 103 -2.30 -29.44 13.16
C ARG A 103 -1.37 -28.35 13.73
N THR A 104 -1.13 -28.42 15.04
CA THR A 104 -0.35 -27.55 15.94
C THR A 104 0.92 -26.85 15.41
N ASN A 105 1.65 -27.41 14.43
CA ASN A 105 2.79 -26.72 13.79
C ASN A 105 2.37 -25.73 12.69
N ASN A 106 1.29 -26.00 11.97
CA ASN A 106 0.65 -25.00 11.11
C ASN A 106 0.19 -23.81 11.94
N SER A 107 -0.13 -23.98 13.23
CA SER A 107 -0.52 -22.87 14.11
C SER A 107 0.59 -21.81 14.27
N VAL A 108 1.87 -22.19 14.40
CA VAL A 108 2.96 -21.20 14.54
C VAL A 108 3.22 -20.47 13.23
N ILE A 109 3.33 -21.21 12.12
CA ILE A 109 3.52 -20.62 10.78
C ILE A 109 2.33 -19.71 10.42
N TYR A 110 1.11 -20.17 10.66
CA TYR A 110 -0.13 -19.40 10.51
C TYR A 110 -0.09 -18.11 11.32
N ARG A 111 0.29 -18.16 12.60
CA ARG A 111 0.40 -16.96 13.45
C ARG A 111 1.43 -15.97 12.91
N ILE A 112 2.58 -16.46 12.44
CA ILE A 112 3.60 -15.60 11.82
C ILE A 112 3.02 -14.94 10.57
N GLN A 113 2.44 -15.72 9.66
CA GLN A 113 1.89 -15.21 8.40
C GLN A 113 0.75 -14.19 8.63
N ARG A 114 -0.18 -14.52 9.54
CA ARG A 114 -1.29 -13.66 9.95
C ARG A 114 -0.81 -12.35 10.55
N ASN A 115 0.16 -12.41 11.47
CA ASN A 115 0.71 -11.21 12.12
C ASN A 115 1.43 -10.29 11.11
N GLN A 116 2.24 -10.86 10.21
CA GLN A 116 2.91 -10.08 9.18
C GLN A 116 1.91 -9.45 8.21
N HIS A 117 0.93 -10.21 7.72
CA HIS A 117 -0.12 -9.70 6.85
C HIS A 117 -0.90 -8.55 7.53
N SER A 118 -1.32 -8.73 8.78
CA SER A 118 -2.04 -7.71 9.56
C SER A 118 -1.20 -6.44 9.75
N HIS A 119 0.07 -6.60 10.13
CA HIS A 119 0.98 -5.48 10.32
C HIS A 119 1.19 -4.68 9.03
N LEU A 120 1.50 -5.35 7.92
CA LEU A 120 1.74 -4.70 6.63
C LEU A 120 0.48 -4.01 6.09
N THR A 121 -0.69 -4.64 6.27
CA THR A 121 -1.98 -4.06 5.88
C THR A 121 -2.25 -2.75 6.64
N ARG A 122 -2.02 -2.77 7.96
CA ARG A 122 -2.20 -1.58 8.80
C ARG A 122 -1.22 -0.48 8.41
N TRP A 123 0.06 -0.83 8.24
CA TRP A 123 1.08 0.13 7.88
C TRP A 123 0.82 0.76 6.50
N PHE A 124 0.46 -0.06 5.51
CA PHE A 124 0.06 0.44 4.20
C PHE A 124 -1.14 1.38 4.27
N SER A 125 -2.14 1.05 5.09
CA SER A 125 -3.30 1.92 5.33
C SER A 125 -2.91 3.27 5.96
N GLU A 126 -1.98 3.26 6.91
CA GLU A 126 -1.47 4.48 7.55
C GLU A 126 -0.72 5.38 6.54
N VAL A 127 0.14 4.79 5.71
CA VAL A 127 0.86 5.50 4.64
C VAL A 127 -0.13 6.08 3.61
N MET A 128 -1.12 5.31 3.18
CA MET A 128 -2.12 5.79 2.21
C MET A 128 -3.00 6.91 2.77
N LYS A 129 -3.34 6.87 4.06
CA LYS A 129 -4.03 7.98 4.73
C LYS A 129 -3.18 9.25 4.74
N SER A 130 -1.86 9.13 4.99
CA SER A 130 -0.94 10.25 4.94
C SER A 130 -0.88 10.87 3.54
N TYR A 131 -0.70 10.02 2.52
CA TYR A 131 -0.72 10.43 1.11
C TYR A 131 -1.97 11.23 0.75
N HIS A 132 -3.14 10.70 1.08
CA HIS A 132 -4.43 11.34 0.82
C HIS A 132 -4.59 12.68 1.56
N LYS A 133 -4.14 12.73 2.83
CA LYS A 133 -4.16 13.97 3.63
C LYS A 133 -3.31 15.06 2.97
N ILE A 134 -2.14 14.71 2.43
CA ILE A 134 -1.25 15.66 1.75
C ILE A 134 -1.93 16.19 0.48
N GLN A 135 -2.57 15.33 -0.31
CA GLN A 135 -3.30 15.75 -1.52
C GLN A 135 -4.45 16.71 -1.20
N ILE A 136 -5.29 16.38 -0.20
CA ILE A 136 -6.38 17.27 0.23
C ILE A 136 -5.81 18.60 0.73
N SER A 137 -4.78 18.56 1.58
CA SER A 137 -4.13 19.77 2.11
C SER A 137 -3.60 20.67 0.99
N PHE A 138 -3.00 20.10 -0.06
CA PHE A 138 -2.56 20.87 -1.21
C PHE A 138 -3.72 21.53 -1.95
N ARG A 139 -4.78 20.77 -2.23
CA ARG A 139 -6.01 21.30 -2.87
C ARG A 139 -6.57 22.49 -2.10
N GLU A 140 -6.73 22.37 -0.79
CA GLU A 140 -7.27 23.44 0.07
C GLU A 140 -6.33 24.67 0.09
N LYS A 141 -5.01 24.47 0.06
CA LYS A 141 -4.05 25.58 -0.03
C LYS A 141 -4.14 26.32 -1.37
N CYS A 142 -4.26 25.58 -2.49
CA CYS A 142 -4.47 26.18 -3.81
C CYS A 142 -5.77 26.97 -3.85
N LYS A 143 -6.86 26.41 -3.31
CA LYS A 143 -8.17 27.07 -3.20
C LYS A 143 -8.05 28.40 -2.44
N ALA A 144 -7.43 28.37 -1.27
CA ALA A 144 -7.22 29.57 -0.45
C ALA A 144 -6.34 30.63 -1.14
N GLN A 145 -5.31 30.22 -1.91
CA GLN A 145 -4.49 31.16 -2.69
C GLN A 145 -5.30 31.86 -3.77
N ILE A 146 -6.08 31.13 -4.57
CA ILE A 146 -6.92 31.71 -5.63
C ILE A 146 -7.98 32.63 -5.03
N GLN A 147 -8.66 32.19 -3.97
CA GLN A 147 -9.64 33.00 -3.27
C GLN A 147 -9.06 34.33 -2.80
N ARG A 148 -7.87 34.30 -2.18
CA ARG A 148 -7.18 35.52 -1.74
C ARG A 148 -6.84 36.44 -2.91
N GLN A 149 -6.42 35.90 -4.06
CA GLN A 149 -6.14 36.72 -5.25
C GLN A 149 -7.41 37.39 -5.80
N LEU A 150 -8.57 36.72 -5.70
CA LEU A 150 -9.86 37.27 -6.15
C LEU A 150 -10.40 38.34 -5.19
N GLU A 151 -10.27 38.13 -3.89
CA GLU A 151 -10.65 39.09 -2.85
C GLU A 151 -9.86 40.41 -2.96
N ILE A 152 -8.58 40.35 -3.33
CA ILE A 152 -7.76 41.56 -3.57
C ILE A 152 -8.31 42.40 -4.73
N VAL A 153 -8.95 41.76 -5.72
CA VAL A 153 -9.53 42.42 -6.91
C VAL A 153 -11.02 42.74 -6.69
N ASP A 154 -11.51 42.59 -5.45
CA ASP A 154 -12.91 42.82 -5.04
C ASP A 154 -13.92 41.97 -5.83
N LYS A 155 -13.51 40.76 -6.24
CA LYS A 155 -14.39 39.78 -6.90
C LYS A 155 -14.99 38.83 -5.88
N VAL A 156 -16.28 38.99 -5.62
CA VAL A 156 -17.07 37.98 -4.88
C VAL A 156 -17.17 36.74 -5.76
N THR A 157 -16.65 35.63 -5.27
CA THR A 157 -16.62 34.35 -5.99
C THR A 157 -17.21 33.27 -5.10
N THR A 158 -18.12 32.46 -5.64
CA THR A 158 -18.73 31.35 -4.89
C THR A 158 -17.79 30.15 -4.80
N ASP A 159 -18.06 29.23 -3.87
CA ASP A 159 -17.26 28.01 -3.71
C ASP A 159 -17.23 27.17 -5.01
N ASP A 160 -18.39 27.04 -5.66
CA ASP A 160 -18.53 26.28 -6.91
C ASP A 160 -17.72 26.91 -8.06
N GLU A 161 -17.73 28.24 -8.18
CA GLU A 161 -16.91 28.95 -9.18
C GLU A 161 -15.40 28.81 -8.90
N LEU A 162 -15.02 28.77 -7.62
CA LEU A 162 -13.64 28.57 -7.20
C LEU A 162 -13.15 27.15 -7.52
N GLU A 163 -14.03 26.15 -7.37
CA GLU A 163 -13.76 24.77 -7.80
C GLU A 163 -13.63 24.63 -9.31
N ASP A 164 -14.45 25.35 -10.08
CA ASP A 164 -14.34 25.44 -11.53
C ASP A 164 -13.00 26.07 -11.96
N MET A 165 -12.52 27.08 -11.24
CA MET A 165 -11.22 27.71 -11.50
C MET A 165 -10.05 26.77 -11.21
N LEU A 166 -10.11 25.98 -10.13
CA LEU A 166 -9.12 24.93 -9.83
C LEU A 166 -9.03 23.88 -10.96
N GLN A 167 -10.15 23.54 -11.59
CA GLN A 167 -10.17 22.63 -12.73
C GLN A 167 -9.60 23.27 -14.00
N ARG A 168 -9.92 24.55 -14.27
CA ARG A 168 -9.52 25.28 -15.49
C ARG A 168 -8.04 25.64 -15.52
N ASP A 169 -7.43 25.96 -14.38
CA ASP A 169 -5.99 26.20 -14.28
C ASP A 169 -5.15 24.90 -14.41
N ASN A 170 -5.80 23.79 -14.79
CA ASN A 170 -5.18 22.50 -15.02
C ASN A 170 -4.43 22.00 -13.78
N LEU A 171 -4.87 22.45 -12.58
CA LEU A 171 -4.54 21.83 -11.30
C LEU A 171 -5.27 20.51 -11.12
N ALA A 172 -6.21 20.18 -12.02
CA ALA A 172 -6.84 18.87 -12.09
C ALA A 172 -5.79 17.76 -11.97
N ILE A 173 -4.64 17.82 -12.65
CA ILE A 173 -3.57 16.79 -12.55
C ILE A 173 -3.04 16.62 -11.11
N PHE A 174 -3.08 17.68 -10.30
CA PHE A 174 -2.65 17.65 -8.91
C PHE A 174 -3.75 17.21 -7.93
N ILE A 175 -5.02 17.20 -8.37
CA ILE A 175 -6.19 17.06 -7.49
C ILE A 175 -7.08 15.85 -7.87
N THR A 176 -7.04 15.35 -9.12
CA THR A 176 -8.12 14.49 -9.68
C THR A 176 -8.26 13.12 -9.04
N ASN A 177 -7.29 12.58 -8.32
CA ASN A 177 -7.30 11.17 -7.94
C ASN A 177 -7.35 10.89 -6.44
N VAL A 178 -7.91 11.84 -5.67
CA VAL A 178 -8.15 11.68 -4.23
C VAL A 178 -9.09 10.49 -3.95
N GLY A 179 -9.93 10.06 -4.90
CA GLY A 179 -10.94 9.00 -4.73
C GLY A 179 -10.69 7.62 -5.38
N GLU A 180 -9.66 7.42 -6.20
CA GLU A 180 -9.49 6.18 -7.00
C GLU A 180 -8.67 5.06 -6.33
N ILE A 181 -8.60 5.04 -5.00
CA ILE A 181 -8.04 3.88 -4.28
C ILE A 181 -9.21 3.23 -3.54
N PRO A 182 -9.83 2.18 -4.12
CA PRO A 182 -11.04 1.57 -3.57
C PRO A 182 -10.79 1.20 -2.12
N ASP A 183 -11.66 1.65 -1.24
CA ASP A 183 -11.66 1.49 0.21
C ASP A 183 -10.74 0.36 0.70
N LEU A 184 -9.66 0.73 1.39
CA LEU A 184 -8.83 -0.23 2.12
C LEU A 184 -9.51 -0.75 3.42
N PHE A 185 -10.75 -0.34 3.66
CA PHE A 185 -11.58 -0.78 4.77
C PHE A 185 -12.80 -1.51 4.19
N PRO A 186 -13.09 -2.77 4.57
CA PRO A 186 -12.65 -3.51 5.75
C PRO A 186 -11.85 -4.76 5.34
N ILE A 187 -10.51 -4.73 5.44
CA ILE A 187 -9.81 -5.99 5.73
C ILE A 187 -10.15 -6.23 7.19
N GLU A 188 -11.27 -6.91 7.44
CA GLU A 188 -11.54 -7.45 8.76
C GLU A 188 -10.29 -8.22 9.16
N CYS A 189 -9.56 -7.64 10.10
CA CYS A 189 -8.71 -8.41 10.98
C CYS A 189 -9.63 -9.54 11.46
N CYS A 190 -9.44 -10.78 10.97
CA CYS A 190 -10.06 -11.94 11.58
C CYS A 190 -9.94 -11.74 13.09
N SER A 191 -11.09 -11.54 13.72
CA SER A 191 -11.20 -11.06 15.08
C SER A 191 -10.28 -11.85 16.01
N ILE A 192 -9.65 -11.08 16.90
CA ILE A 192 -8.90 -11.54 18.06
C ILE A 192 -9.65 -12.68 18.77
#